data_AF-A0A2X0V2Y5-F1
#
_entry.id   AF-A0A2X0V2Y5-F1
#
_cell.length_a   1.000
_cell.length_b   1.000
_cell.length_c   1.000
_cell.angle_alpha   90.00
_cell.angle_beta   90.00
_cell.angle_gamma   90.00
#
_symmetry.space_group_name_H-M   'P 1'
#
loop_
_entity.id
_entity.type
_entity.pdbx_description
1 polymer ?
#
loop_
_entity_poly.entity_id
_entity_poly.type
_entity_poly.pdbx_seq_one_letter_code
_entity_poly.pdbx_strand_id
1 'polypeptide(L)' 'MIEFYFKGVATKYLNNYIVYNNFVNFAKNTFNSKLNKLVDFVFSTRCLTKGYSIKDRPAIHV' A
#
# COMPACT_ATOMS: atom_id res chain seq x y z
N MET A 1 -10.14 -13.55 6.64
CA MET A 1 -9.13 -12.68 6.00
C MET A 1 -9.40 -12.70 4.51
N ILE A 2 -9.57 -11.53 3.90
CA ILE A 2 -9.81 -11.41 2.46
C ILE A 2 -8.46 -11.45 1.76
N GLU A 3 -8.23 -12.47 0.95
CA GLU A 3 -6.96 -12.65 0.22
C GLU A 3 -7.20 -12.48 -1.28
N PHE A 4 -7.24 -11.22 -1.72
CA PHE A 4 -7.45 -10.89 -3.11
C PHE A 4 -6.57 -9.70 -3.51
N TYR A 5 -5.95 -9.78 -4.69
CA TYR A 5 -5.12 -8.72 -5.23
C TYR A 5 -5.63 -8.33 -6.62
N PHE A 6 -6.29 -7.17 -6.70
CA PHE A 6 -6.84 -6.69 -7.97
C PHE A 6 -5.74 -6.07 -8.84
N LYS A 7 -5.83 -6.28 -10.16
CA LYS A 7 -4.98 -5.66 -11.20
C LYS A 7 -5.81 -4.72 -12.09
N GLY A 8 -5.31 -3.51 -12.38
CA GLY A 8 -6.01 -2.48 -13.17
C GLY A 8 -5.92 -1.05 -12.61
N VAL A 9 -6.59 -0.09 -13.24
CA VAL A 9 -6.45 1.36 -12.96
C VAL A 9 -7.06 1.77 -11.61
N ALA A 10 -8.20 1.16 -11.21
CA ALA A 10 -8.90 1.48 -9.96
C ALA A 10 -8.35 0.74 -8.71
N THR A 11 -7.28 -0.02 -8.86
CA THR A 11 -6.84 -0.99 -7.85
C THR A 11 -6.22 -0.37 -6.60
N LYS A 12 -5.73 0.87 -6.70
CA LYS A 12 -5.16 1.59 -5.57
C LYS A 12 -6.12 1.65 -4.38
N TYR A 13 -7.37 2.03 -4.62
CA TYR A 13 -8.36 2.20 -3.54
C TYR A 13 -8.85 0.85 -3.01
N LEU A 14 -9.10 -0.10 -3.90
CA LEU A 14 -9.66 -1.40 -3.54
C LEU A 14 -8.65 -2.28 -2.79
N ASN A 15 -7.39 -2.30 -3.23
CA ASN A 15 -6.32 -3.04 -2.54
C ASN A 15 -6.00 -2.39 -1.18
N ASN A 16 -6.02 -1.05 -1.08
CA ASN A 16 -5.85 -0.37 0.21
C ASN A 16 -6.99 -0.68 1.19
N TYR A 17 -8.24 -0.75 0.70
CA TYR A 17 -9.38 -1.13 1.52
C TYR A 17 -9.25 -2.55 2.07
N ILE A 18 -8.84 -3.52 1.24
CA ILE A 18 -8.64 -4.91 1.68
C ILE A 18 -7.61 -4.99 2.80
N VAL A 19 -6.47 -4.29 2.67
CA VAL A 19 -5.44 -4.23 3.70
C VAL A 19 -6.00 -3.66 5.00
N TYR A 20 -6.72 -2.53 4.94
CA TYR A 20 -7.36 -1.92 6.10
C TYR A 20 -8.39 -2.85 6.75
N ASN A 21 -9.31 -3.43 5.97
CA ASN A 21 -10.35 -4.31 6.47
C ASN A 21 -9.76 -5.57 7.15
N ASN A 22 -8.73 -6.16 6.56
CA ASN A 22 -8.03 -7.31 7.14
C ASN A 22 -7.38 -6.95 8.47
N PHE A 23 -6.73 -5.80 8.53
CA PHE A 23 -6.05 -5.33 9.73
C PHE A 23 -7.03 -5.01 10.86
N VAL A 24 -8.10 -4.27 10.57
CA VAL A 24 -9.10 -3.87 11.58
C VAL A 24 -9.90 -5.08 12.06
N ASN A 25 -10.47 -5.86 11.14
CA ASN A 25 -11.48 -6.87 11.49
C ASN A 25 -10.94 -8.28 11.75
N PHE A 26 -9.77 -8.65 11.21
CA PHE A 26 -9.28 -10.04 11.28
C PHE A 26 -8.00 -10.23 12.10
N ALA A 27 -7.22 -9.19 12.36
CA ALA A 27 -6.03 -9.33 13.20
C ALA A 27 -6.43 -9.60 14.67
N LYS A 28 -5.87 -10.65 15.29
CA LYS A 28 -6.19 -11.10 16.66
C LYS A 28 -5.57 -10.24 17.79
N ASN A 29 -4.79 -9.22 17.46
CA ASN A 29 -4.06 -8.40 18.43
C ASN A 29 -4.91 -7.23 18.97
N THR A 30 -4.50 -6.63 20.09
CA THR A 30 -5.11 -5.37 20.58
C THR A 30 -4.88 -4.23 19.60
N PHE A 31 -5.74 -3.21 19.60
CA PHE A 31 -5.63 -2.06 18.71
C PHE A 31 -4.22 -1.42 18.70
N ASN A 32 -3.64 -1.18 19.88
CA ASN A 32 -2.29 -0.61 20.02
C ASN A 32 -1.20 -1.51 19.43
N SER A 33 -1.30 -2.83 19.63
CA SER A 33 -0.35 -3.79 19.05
C SER A 33 -0.43 -3.82 17.52
N LYS A 34 -1.66 -3.71 16.97
CA LYS A 34 -1.86 -3.57 15.53
C LYS A 34 -1.21 -2.28 15.03
N LEU A 35 -1.56 -1.13 15.63
CA LEU A 35 -1.07 0.19 15.23
C LEU A 35 0.46 0.24 15.21
N ASN A 36 1.12 -0.28 16.25
CA ASN A 36 2.58 -0.32 16.33
C ASN A 36 3.20 -1.11 15.16
N LYS A 37 2.61 -2.26 14.79
CA LYS A 37 3.07 -3.04 13.63
C LYS A 37 2.88 -2.31 12.30
N LEU A 38 1.78 -1.58 12.15
CA LEU A 38 1.53 -0.80 10.93
C LEU A 38 2.49 0.38 10.82
N VAL A 39 2.70 1.11 11.90
CA VAL A 39 3.66 2.21 11.99
C VAL A 39 5.06 1.69 11.66
N ASP A 40 5.50 0.61 12.32
CA ASP A 40 6.79 0.01 12.07
C ASP A 40 6.94 -0.42 10.61
N PHE A 41 5.94 -1.10 10.03
CA PHE A 41 5.94 -1.46 8.61
C PHE A 41 6.06 -0.24 7.69
N VAL A 42 5.27 0.82 7.89
CA VAL A 42 5.28 2.00 7.03
C VAL A 42 6.62 2.74 7.09
N PHE A 43 7.21 2.88 8.28
CA PHE A 43 8.46 3.62 8.44
C PHE A 43 9.72 2.78 8.17
N SER A 44 9.66 1.46 8.29
CA SER A 44 10.79 0.56 8.02
C SER A 44 10.82 0.04 6.58
N THR A 45 9.69 0.05 5.86
CA THR A 45 9.64 -0.41 4.48
C THR A 45 10.41 0.54 3.59
N ARG A 46 11.52 0.05 3.03
CA ARG A 46 12.36 0.80 2.09
C ARG A 46 11.60 1.02 0.78
N CYS A 47 11.03 2.20 0.62
CA CYS A 47 10.40 2.63 -0.62
C CYS A 47 11.45 3.09 -1.63
N LEU A 48 11.42 2.50 -2.83
CA LEU A 48 12.21 2.99 -3.96
C LEU A 48 11.42 4.07 -4.69
N THR A 49 11.86 5.32 -4.57
CA THR A 49 11.32 6.41 -5.38
C THR A 49 12.09 6.47 -6.69
N LYS A 50 11.45 6.11 -7.81
CA LYS A 50 12.00 6.36 -9.15
C LYS A 50 11.63 7.78 -9.57
N GLY A 51 12.58 8.70 -9.48
CA GLY A 51 12.46 10.07 -9.99
C GLY A 51 13.34 10.27 -11.21
N TYR A 52 12.78 10.86 -12.26
CA TYR A 52 13.52 11.32 -13.44
C TYR A 52 13.49 12.84 -13.46
N SER A 53 14.59 13.49 -13.86
CA SER A 53 14.53 14.92 -14.19
C SER A 53 13.50 15.13 -15.29
N ILE A 54 12.87 16.30 -15.35
CA ILE A 54 11.78 16.56 -16.32
C ILE A 54 12.24 16.28 -17.75
N LYS A 55 13.48 16.65 -18.08
CA LYS A 55 14.12 16.41 -19.38
C LYS A 55 14.36 14.92 -19.71
N ASP A 56 14.40 14.06 -18.70
CA ASP A 56 14.70 12.63 -18.82
C ASP A 56 13.41 11.77 -18.78
N ARG A 57 12.23 12.40 -18.74
CA ARG A 57 10.95 11.67 -18.75
C ARG A 57 10.66 11.17 -20.17
N PRO A 58 10.26 9.90 -20.34
CA PRO A 58 9.85 9.41 -21.66
C PRO A 58 8.65 10.20 -22.17
N ALA A 59 8.67 10.53 -23.46
CA ALA A 59 7.53 11.16 -24.12
C ALA A 59 6.33 10.22 -24.04
N ILE A 60 5.19 10.74 -23.58
CA ILE A 60 3.92 10.02 -23.66
C ILE A 60 3.48 10.14 -25.11
N HIS A 61 3.58 9.06 -25.87
CA HIS A 61 2.95 8.95 -27.18
C HIS A 61 1.45 8.75 -26.94
N VAL A 62 0.65 9.72 -27.35
CA VAL A 62 -0.81 9.64 -27.41
C VAL A 62 -1.22 9.13 -28.78
#